data_AF-A0A9P7RT81-F1
#
_entry.id   AF-A0A9P7RT81-F1
#
_cell.length_a   1.000
_cell.length_b   1.000
_cell.length_c   1.000
_cell.angle_alpha   90.00
_cell.angle_beta   90.00
_cell.angle_gamma   90.00
#
_symmetry.space_group_name_H-M   'P 1'
#
loop_
_entity.id
_entity.type
_entity.pdbx_description
1 polymer ?
#
loop_
_entity_poly.entity_id
_entity_poly.type
_entity_poly.pdbx_seq_one_letter_code
_entity_poly.pdbx_strand_id
1 'polypeptide(L)'
;MPPKKQQQASSSKIKDDKTFGMKNKNKSAKVQKEVQRIQQQQQNAGKSRAVLEKEKEKEMREKAKAEEEKRKKEDAALIKPVVAQKVPFGVDPKTILCAYFKAGQCDKGSKCKFSHDPDVGRKVEKKNLYADSREEKMADTMDQWDEEKLRSVVSSKHGNPRTTTDIVCKHFIEAIETQKFGWFWECPNSDNCQYRHALPPGFVLKSQKKALDEAAKANTISLEEFLEVERHKLGSNLTPVTPETFAKWKQTRMNKKQAEDEALRKTKDVQHAAGKNTGMSGRDLFQYNPEWFEDEEDDGEDDWDLAKYRREQEEESLAVEEKRVADLALHDGEYHENGA
;
A
#
# COMPACT_ATOMS: atom_id res chain seq x y z
N MET A 1 21.36 19.00 56.60
CA MET A 1 20.46 19.68 55.64
C MET A 1 21.22 19.95 54.35
N PRO A 2 21.03 19.14 53.29
CA PRO A 2 21.61 19.39 51.97
C PRO A 2 20.67 20.23 51.08
N PRO A 3 21.19 21.14 50.23
CA PRO A 3 20.37 22.04 49.44
C PRO A 3 19.70 21.32 48.26
N LYS A 4 18.44 21.71 48.04
CA LYS A 4 17.45 21.15 47.12
C LYS A 4 17.87 21.31 45.65
N LYS A 5 18.04 20.19 44.95
CA LYS A 5 18.34 20.12 43.51
C LYS A 5 17.08 20.52 42.72
N GLN A 6 17.06 21.73 42.17
CA GLN A 6 16.03 22.16 41.23
C GLN A 6 16.19 21.42 39.89
N GLN A 7 15.10 20.82 39.44
CA GLN A 7 14.98 20.10 38.17
C GLN A 7 15.08 21.09 36.99
N GLN A 8 15.85 20.71 35.97
CA GLN A 8 15.96 21.43 34.70
C GLN A 8 14.63 21.35 33.94
N ALA A 9 13.99 22.50 33.74
CA ALA A 9 12.89 22.64 32.79
C ALA A 9 13.42 22.55 31.35
N SER A 10 12.82 21.67 30.55
CA SER A 10 13.07 21.53 29.12
C SER A 10 12.74 22.83 28.37
N SER A 11 13.75 23.49 27.81
CA SER A 11 13.57 24.72 27.03
C SER A 11 13.07 24.42 25.61
N SER A 12 11.78 24.10 25.47
CA SER A 12 11.04 24.19 24.21
C SER A 12 10.43 25.58 24.04
N LYS A 13 11.19 26.63 24.34
CA LYS A 13 10.78 28.01 24.03
C LYS A 13 10.97 28.21 22.53
N ILE A 14 9.85 28.31 21.81
CA ILE A 14 9.77 28.66 20.38
C ILE A 14 10.73 29.83 20.15
N LYS A 15 11.76 29.64 19.31
CA LYS A 15 12.73 30.69 18.99
C LYS A 15 11.97 31.82 18.28
N ASP A 16 11.92 33.01 18.87
CA ASP A 16 11.21 34.15 18.31
C ASP A 16 11.68 34.45 16.88
N ASP A 17 10.74 34.45 15.94
CA ASP A 17 11.00 34.73 14.53
C ASP A 17 11.30 36.21 14.32
N LYS A 18 12.60 36.55 14.31
CA LYS A 18 13.11 37.91 14.07
C LYS A 18 12.70 38.50 12.70
N THR A 19 12.09 37.72 11.81
CA THR A 19 11.60 38.18 10.52
C THR A 19 10.09 38.45 10.49
N PHE A 20 9.36 38.14 11.58
CA PHE A 20 7.88 38.16 11.64
C PHE A 20 7.24 39.52 11.33
N GLY A 21 7.91 40.65 11.62
CA GLY A 21 7.39 42.00 11.31
C GLY A 21 7.78 42.55 9.91
N MET A 22 8.74 41.94 9.23
CA MET A 22 9.26 42.43 7.94
C MET A 22 8.61 41.75 6.72
N LYS A 23 7.93 40.62 6.93
CA LYS A 23 7.26 39.84 5.87
C LYS A 23 6.08 40.58 5.22
N ASN A 24 5.46 41.54 5.92
CA ASN A 24 4.39 42.37 5.35
C ASN A 24 4.92 43.49 4.41
N LYS A 25 6.24 43.67 4.32
CA LYS A 25 6.92 44.66 3.43
C LYS A 25 7.82 43.97 2.38
N ASN A 26 7.52 42.72 2.02
CA ASN A 26 8.27 41.86 1.10
C ASN A 26 8.37 42.34 -0.36
N LYS A 27 7.79 43.50 -0.71
CA LYS A 27 7.86 44.05 -2.07
C LYS A 27 9.12 44.88 -2.33
N SER A 28 9.83 45.31 -1.28
CA SER A 28 11.08 46.06 -1.42
C SER A 28 12.28 45.12 -1.50
N ALA A 29 13.08 45.22 -2.57
CA ALA A 29 14.31 44.44 -2.75
C ALA A 29 15.29 44.58 -1.58
N LYS A 30 15.28 45.72 -0.88
CA LYS A 30 16.11 45.96 0.31
C LYS A 30 15.62 45.16 1.53
N VAL A 31 14.30 45.03 1.69
CA VAL A 31 13.69 44.23 2.76
C VAL A 31 13.89 42.74 2.51
N GLN A 32 13.78 42.30 1.24
CA GLN A 32 14.06 40.91 0.86
C GLN A 32 15.51 40.51 1.16
N LYS A 33 16.50 41.36 0.81
CA LYS A 33 17.91 41.13 1.14
C LYS A 33 18.16 41.07 2.65
N GLU A 34 17.49 41.92 3.43
CA GLU A 34 17.62 41.92 4.88
C GLU A 34 17.00 40.66 5.51
N VAL A 35 15.85 40.20 5.04
CA VAL A 35 15.23 38.93 5.47
C VAL A 35 16.14 37.74 5.15
N GLN A 36 16.72 37.70 3.94
CA GLN A 36 17.69 36.67 3.54
C GLN A 36 18.94 36.68 4.45
N ARG A 37 19.46 37.87 4.77
CA ARG A 37 20.60 38.04 5.69
C ARG A 37 20.29 37.48 7.08
N ILE A 38 19.13 37.83 7.65
CA ILE A 38 18.69 37.35 8.97
C ILE A 38 18.47 35.83 8.96
N GLN A 39 17.86 35.28 7.90
CA GLN A 39 17.64 33.86 7.74
C GLN A 39 18.95 33.08 7.62
N GLN A 40 19.92 33.59 6.85
CA GLN A 40 21.26 33.01 6.75
C GLN A 40 22.01 33.07 8.08
N GLN A 41 21.85 34.16 8.84
CA GLN A 41 22.42 34.29 10.20
C GLN A 41 21.80 33.28 11.17
N GLN A 42 20.48 33.02 11.08
CA GLN A 42 19.80 32.01 11.89
C GLN A 42 20.20 30.58 11.51
N GLN A 43 20.37 30.29 10.22
CA GLN A 43 20.82 28.96 9.75
C GLN A 43 22.27 28.66 10.15
N ASN A 44 23.11 29.69 10.23
CA ASN A 44 24.50 29.57 10.69
C ASN A 44 24.62 29.60 12.22
N ALA A 45 23.62 30.11 12.93
CA ALA A 45 23.59 30.13 14.39
C ALA A 45 23.34 28.71 14.95
N GLY A 46 24.41 28.05 15.36
CA GLY A 46 24.37 26.73 16.01
C GLY A 46 25.14 25.62 15.29
N LYS A 47 25.68 25.88 14.09
CA LYS A 47 26.59 24.96 13.39
C LYS A 47 28.04 25.31 13.70
N SER A 48 28.86 24.34 14.09
CA SER A 48 30.30 24.54 14.28
C SER A 48 30.99 24.77 12.92
N ARG A 49 32.12 25.49 12.92
CA ARG A 49 32.87 25.84 11.69
C ARG A 49 33.24 24.60 10.86
N ALA A 50 33.56 23.50 11.54
CA ALA A 50 33.87 22.20 10.93
C ALA A 50 32.67 21.55 10.20
N VAL A 51 31.44 21.77 10.67
CA VAL A 51 30.24 21.22 10.01
C VAL A 51 29.88 22.04 8.77
N LEU A 52 30.06 23.36 8.83
CA LEU A 52 29.84 24.26 7.68
C LEU A 52 30.84 24.03 6.55
N GLU A 53 32.11 23.75 6.86
CA GLU A 53 33.13 23.41 5.87
C GLU A 53 32.82 22.07 5.18
N LYS A 54 32.38 21.06 5.94
CA LYS A 54 32.01 19.73 5.41
C LYS A 54 30.73 19.75 4.56
N GLU A 55 29.76 20.60 4.87
CA GLU A 55 28.56 20.80 4.04
C GLU A 55 28.92 21.48 2.71
N LYS A 56 29.75 22.53 2.73
CA LYS A 56 30.21 23.23 1.53
C LYS A 56 31.06 22.35 0.61
N GLU A 57 31.92 21.51 1.16
CA GLU A 57 32.73 20.56 0.39
C GLU A 57 31.84 19.54 -0.35
N LYS A 58 30.78 19.04 0.31
CA LYS A 58 29.80 18.15 -0.32
C LYS A 58 29.03 18.83 -1.43
N GLU A 59 28.55 20.06 -1.21
CA GLU A 59 27.80 20.82 -2.21
C GLU A 59 28.67 21.16 -3.44
N MET A 60 29.95 21.52 -3.23
CA MET A 60 30.90 21.75 -4.33
C MET A 60 31.20 20.48 -5.12
N ARG A 61 31.30 19.33 -4.44
CA ARG A 61 31.49 18.03 -5.09
C ARG A 61 30.27 17.57 -5.87
N GLU A 62 29.07 17.82 -5.36
CA GLU A 62 27.81 17.53 -6.06
C GLU A 62 27.62 18.44 -7.28
N LYS A 63 27.94 19.73 -7.16
CA LYS A 63 27.93 20.67 -8.29
C LYS A 63 28.96 20.29 -9.37
N ALA A 64 30.17 19.92 -8.99
CA ALA A 64 31.19 19.47 -9.94
C ALA A 64 30.76 18.18 -10.68
N LYS A 65 30.13 17.23 -9.99
CA LYS A 65 29.59 16.01 -10.62
C LYS A 65 28.45 16.33 -11.60
N ALA A 66 27.54 17.22 -11.22
CA ALA A 66 26.42 17.62 -12.08
C ALA A 66 26.91 18.36 -13.34
N GLU A 67 27.96 19.17 -13.22
CA GLU A 67 28.58 19.85 -14.36
C GLU A 67 29.34 18.88 -15.26
N GLU A 68 30.08 17.92 -14.69
CA GLU A 68 30.75 16.87 -15.45
C GLU A 68 29.75 15.99 -16.22
N GLU A 69 28.62 15.64 -15.61
CA GLU A 69 27.55 14.89 -16.27
C GLU A 69 26.91 15.68 -17.43
N LYS A 70 26.68 16.99 -17.25
CA LYS A 70 26.22 17.87 -18.32
C LYS A 70 27.21 17.96 -19.47
N ARG A 71 28.51 18.15 -19.16
CA ARG A 71 29.57 18.16 -20.18
C ARG A 71 29.66 16.84 -20.94
N LYS A 72 29.58 15.70 -20.25
CA LYS A 72 29.54 14.37 -20.91
C LYS A 72 28.33 14.22 -21.83
N LYS A 73 27.18 14.76 -21.44
CA LYS A 73 25.96 14.72 -22.27
C LYS A 73 26.08 15.62 -23.51
N GLU A 74 26.72 16.78 -23.38
CA GLU A 74 27.02 17.69 -24.50
C GLU A 74 28.06 17.08 -25.45
N ASP A 75 29.14 16.50 -24.91
CA ASP A 75 30.16 15.81 -25.70
C ASP A 75 29.58 14.57 -26.43
N ALA A 76 28.71 13.80 -25.78
CA ALA A 76 28.03 12.67 -26.40
C ALA A 76 27.02 13.09 -27.50
N ALA A 77 26.44 14.29 -27.40
CA ALA A 77 25.59 14.83 -28.46
C ALA A 77 26.42 15.27 -29.68
N LEU A 78 27.67 15.72 -29.46
CA LEU A 78 28.58 16.15 -30.52
C LEU A 78 29.23 14.96 -31.26
N ILE A 79 29.44 13.84 -30.58
CA ILE A 79 30.02 12.60 -31.15
C ILE A 79 28.94 11.67 -31.71
N LYS A 80 27.85 12.19 -32.28
CA LYS A 80 26.90 11.34 -33.04
C LYS A 80 27.45 11.09 -34.45
N PRO A 81 27.79 9.85 -34.81
CA PRO A 81 28.37 9.55 -36.12
C PRO A 81 27.36 9.82 -37.24
N VAL A 82 27.85 10.46 -38.30
CA VAL A 82 27.11 10.78 -39.53
C VAL A 82 26.80 9.48 -40.27
N VAL A 83 25.57 8.97 -40.13
CA VAL A 83 25.13 7.73 -40.81
C VAL A 83 24.82 8.04 -42.27
N ALA A 84 25.64 7.54 -43.20
CA ALA A 84 25.37 7.62 -44.63
C ALA A 84 24.27 6.62 -45.03
N GLN A 85 23.11 7.14 -45.44
CA GLN A 85 21.95 6.35 -45.88
C GLN A 85 22.20 5.75 -47.28
N LYS A 86 22.38 4.43 -47.36
CA LYS A 86 22.56 3.70 -48.62
C LYS A 86 21.19 3.44 -49.27
N VAL A 87 21.06 3.74 -50.55
CA VAL A 87 19.83 3.53 -51.34
C VAL A 87 19.98 2.23 -52.14
N PRO A 88 19.03 1.27 -52.03
CA PRO A 88 19.00 0.09 -52.88
C PRO A 88 18.84 0.45 -54.37
N PHE A 89 19.45 -0.33 -55.26
CA PHE A 89 19.40 -0.09 -56.70
C PHE A 89 17.95 -0.20 -57.22
N GLY A 90 17.47 0.80 -57.96
CA GLY A 90 16.12 0.82 -58.55
C GLY A 90 15.03 1.54 -57.74
N VAL A 91 15.34 2.10 -56.56
CA VAL A 91 14.39 2.90 -55.76
C VAL A 91 14.76 4.39 -55.84
N ASP A 92 13.79 5.24 -56.19
CA ASP A 92 13.99 6.68 -56.25
C ASP A 92 14.36 7.22 -54.84
N PRO A 93 15.50 7.90 -54.67
CA PRO A 93 15.94 8.39 -53.36
C PRO A 93 14.93 9.29 -52.64
N LYS A 94 14.05 9.95 -53.41
CA LYS A 94 12.99 10.82 -52.90
C LYS A 94 11.78 10.08 -52.34
N THR A 95 11.70 8.76 -52.51
CA THR A 95 10.71 7.89 -51.87
C THR A 95 11.18 7.35 -50.52
N ILE A 96 12.38 7.76 -50.07
CA ILE A 96 12.93 7.34 -48.79
C ILE A 96 13.08 8.58 -47.91
N LEU A 97 12.58 8.51 -46.67
CA LEU A 97 12.72 9.58 -45.69
C LEU A 97 14.20 9.86 -45.40
N CYS A 98 14.58 11.14 -45.38
CA CYS A 98 15.93 11.59 -45.10
C CYS A 98 16.31 11.31 -43.63
N ALA A 99 17.39 10.57 -43.40
CA ALA A 99 17.91 10.31 -42.06
C ALA A 99 18.28 11.61 -41.30
N TYR A 100 18.82 12.61 -42.00
CA TYR A 100 19.17 13.91 -41.41
C TYR A 100 17.93 14.75 -41.08
N PHE A 101 16.86 14.63 -41.88
CA PHE A 101 15.60 15.31 -41.59
C PHE A 101 14.92 14.69 -40.38
N LYS A 102 14.93 13.35 -40.30
CA LYS A 102 14.47 12.61 -39.12
C LYS A 102 15.28 12.97 -37.85
N ALA A 103 16.56 13.28 -38.00
CA ALA A 103 17.43 13.75 -36.91
C ALA A 103 17.36 15.28 -36.66
N GLY A 104 16.58 16.03 -37.44
CA GLY A 104 16.45 17.49 -37.31
C GLY A 104 17.67 18.30 -37.79
N GLN A 105 18.64 17.68 -38.45
CA GLN A 105 19.94 18.26 -38.84
C GLN A 105 20.10 18.35 -40.37
N CYS A 106 19.00 18.48 -41.13
CA CYS A 106 19.07 18.54 -42.59
C CYS A 106 19.07 19.96 -43.13
N ASP A 107 20.25 20.48 -43.47
CA ASP A 107 20.41 21.83 -44.04
C ASP A 107 19.98 21.94 -45.52
N LYS A 108 19.63 20.81 -46.15
CA LYS A 108 19.37 20.73 -47.61
C LYS A 108 17.93 21.07 -48.00
N GLY A 109 17.03 21.23 -47.02
CA GLY A 109 15.64 21.67 -47.23
C GLY A 109 14.93 20.92 -48.39
N SER A 110 14.26 21.66 -49.25
CA SER A 110 13.53 21.12 -50.42
C SER A 110 14.42 20.57 -51.54
N LYS A 111 15.73 20.85 -51.50
CA LYS A 111 16.73 20.33 -52.46
C LYS A 111 17.39 19.04 -51.96
N CYS A 112 16.94 18.49 -50.83
CA CYS A 112 17.45 17.23 -50.33
C CYS A 112 17.15 16.09 -51.33
N LYS A 113 18.13 15.18 -51.49
CA LYS A 113 18.01 13.98 -52.33
C LYS A 113 16.96 13.01 -51.79
N PHE A 114 16.66 13.10 -50.50
CA PHE A 114 15.74 12.24 -49.76
C PHE A 114 14.47 13.01 -49.36
N SER A 115 13.37 12.30 -49.14
CA SER A 115 12.09 12.92 -48.76
C SER A 115 12.17 13.60 -47.39
N HIS A 116 11.53 14.76 -47.27
CA HIS A 116 11.25 15.44 -46.00
C HIS A 116 9.77 15.30 -45.59
N ASP A 117 9.02 14.42 -46.26
CA ASP A 117 7.65 14.11 -45.88
C ASP A 117 7.65 12.97 -44.84
N PRO A 118 7.22 13.23 -43.59
CA PRO A 118 7.18 12.23 -42.52
C PRO A 118 6.36 10.99 -42.86
N ASP A 119 5.39 11.10 -43.77
CA ASP A 119 4.46 10.01 -44.09
C ASP A 119 5.05 9.00 -45.07
N VAL A 120 6.10 9.36 -45.82
CA VAL A 120 6.82 8.46 -46.74
C VAL A 120 7.57 7.34 -45.98
N GLY A 121 7.80 7.50 -44.68
CA GLY A 121 8.43 6.49 -43.81
C GLY A 121 7.46 5.55 -43.09
N ARG A 122 6.14 5.81 -43.14
CA ARG A 122 5.15 4.91 -42.54
C ARG A 122 4.89 3.77 -43.51
N LYS A 123 5.62 2.67 -43.36
CA LYS A 123 5.18 1.38 -43.90
C LYS A 123 3.90 0.99 -43.15
N VAL A 124 2.76 1.48 -43.63
CA VAL A 124 1.47 0.90 -43.27
C VAL A 124 1.47 -0.45 -43.97
N GLU A 125 1.66 -1.53 -43.21
CA GLU A 125 1.44 -2.86 -43.76
C GLU A 125 0.02 -2.88 -44.31
N LYS A 126 -0.12 -3.15 -45.60
CA LYS A 126 -1.42 -3.22 -46.26
C LYS A 126 -2.17 -4.37 -45.61
N LYS A 127 -3.05 -4.02 -44.66
CA LYS A 127 -3.89 -4.97 -43.96
C LYS A 127 -4.67 -5.75 -45.01
N ASN A 128 -4.47 -7.06 -45.03
CA ASN A 128 -5.07 -7.93 -46.01
C ASN A 128 -6.60 -7.86 -45.84
N LEU A 129 -7.34 -7.51 -46.90
CA LEU A 129 -8.79 -7.29 -46.86
C LEU A 129 -9.56 -8.54 -46.38
N TYR A 130 -8.95 -9.72 -46.50
CA TYR A 130 -9.54 -11.00 -46.12
C TYR A 130 -9.01 -11.56 -44.79
N ALA A 131 -8.07 -10.87 -44.12
CA ALA A 131 -7.60 -11.27 -42.80
C ALA A 131 -8.45 -10.57 -41.72
N ASP A 132 -9.40 -11.29 -41.12
CA ASP A 132 -10.20 -10.75 -40.03
C ASP A 132 -9.38 -10.71 -38.74
N SER A 133 -8.77 -9.56 -38.47
CA SER A 133 -8.04 -9.28 -37.22
C SER A 133 -8.91 -9.34 -35.95
N ARG A 134 -10.20 -9.67 -36.04
CA ARG A 134 -11.08 -9.87 -34.88
C ARG A 134 -10.71 -11.12 -34.10
N GLU A 135 -10.34 -12.21 -34.76
CA GLU A 135 -9.98 -13.48 -34.08
C GLU A 135 -8.71 -13.32 -33.24
N GLU A 136 -7.65 -12.73 -33.81
CA GLU A 136 -6.40 -12.44 -33.11
C GLU A 136 -6.62 -11.52 -31.90
N LYS A 137 -7.56 -10.57 -31.99
CA LYS A 137 -7.90 -9.65 -30.89
C LYS A 137 -8.86 -10.23 -29.87
N MET A 138 -9.62 -11.28 -30.22
CA MET A 138 -10.46 -12.04 -29.29
C MET A 138 -9.62 -13.05 -28.49
N ALA A 139 -8.55 -13.58 -29.09
CA ALA A 139 -7.58 -14.44 -28.40
C ALA A 139 -6.65 -13.65 -27.45
N ASP A 140 -6.54 -12.33 -27.63
CA ASP A 140 -5.75 -11.42 -26.79
C ASP A 140 -6.49 -11.07 -25.49
N THR A 141 -6.69 -12.08 -24.63
CA THR A 141 -7.38 -11.98 -23.34
C THR A 141 -6.48 -11.34 -22.27
N MET A 142 -7.08 -10.67 -21.26
CA MET A 142 -6.37 -9.91 -20.21
C MET A 142 -5.29 -10.70 -19.46
N ASP A 143 -5.39 -12.03 -19.44
CA ASP A 143 -4.40 -12.92 -18.82
C ASP A 143 -2.99 -12.82 -19.45
N GLN A 144 -2.89 -12.36 -20.69
CA GLN A 144 -1.62 -12.17 -21.39
C GLN A 144 -1.14 -10.71 -21.37
N TRP A 145 -1.85 -9.82 -20.67
CA TRP A 145 -1.56 -8.39 -20.68
C TRP A 145 -0.80 -7.95 -19.45
N ASP A 146 0.37 -7.37 -19.67
CA ASP A 146 1.09 -6.64 -18.64
C ASP A 146 0.30 -5.41 -18.16
N GLU A 147 0.57 -4.95 -16.93
CA GLU A 147 -0.13 -3.81 -16.32
C GLU A 147 -0.08 -2.53 -17.18
N GLU A 148 1.01 -2.33 -17.92
CA GLU A 148 1.16 -1.22 -18.85
C GLU A 148 0.26 -1.37 -20.10
N LYS A 149 0.15 -2.58 -20.66
CA LYS A 149 -0.76 -2.88 -21.77
C LYS A 149 -2.21 -2.70 -21.32
N LEU A 150 -2.57 -3.15 -20.13
CA LEU A 150 -3.88 -2.93 -19.54
C LEU A 150 -4.20 -1.44 -19.39
N ARG A 151 -3.27 -0.64 -18.85
CA ARG A 151 -3.43 0.82 -18.73
C ARG A 151 -3.59 1.49 -20.09
N SER A 152 -2.86 1.05 -21.11
CA SER A 152 -2.95 1.59 -22.47
C SER A 152 -4.31 1.28 -23.11
N VAL A 153 -4.83 0.06 -22.93
CA VAL A 153 -6.13 -0.35 -23.47
C VAL A 153 -7.26 0.40 -22.76
N VAL A 154 -7.22 0.49 -21.42
CA VAL A 154 -8.18 1.27 -20.64
C VAL A 154 -8.20 2.73 -21.10
N SER A 155 -7.03 3.35 -21.31
CA SER A 155 -6.91 4.74 -21.77
C SER A 155 -7.38 4.93 -23.22
N SER A 156 -7.15 3.95 -24.09
CA SER A 156 -7.55 3.99 -25.50
C SER A 156 -9.05 3.77 -25.71
N LYS A 157 -9.67 2.94 -24.87
CA LYS A 157 -11.11 2.62 -24.91
C LYS A 157 -11.95 3.68 -24.23
N HIS A 158 -11.46 4.19 -23.11
CA HIS A 158 -12.12 5.22 -22.33
C HIS A 158 -11.37 6.53 -22.56
N GLY A 159 -11.47 7.06 -23.78
CA GLY A 159 -11.07 8.45 -24.06
C GLY A 159 -11.63 9.38 -22.98
N ASN A 160 -10.91 10.49 -22.71
CA ASN A 160 -11.10 11.39 -21.55
C ASN A 160 -12.49 11.26 -20.87
N PRO A 161 -12.59 10.49 -19.77
CA PRO A 161 -13.87 10.03 -19.26
C PRO A 161 -14.72 11.21 -18.81
N ARG A 162 -15.97 11.30 -19.29
CA ARG A 162 -17.00 12.24 -18.79
C ARG A 162 -17.59 11.78 -17.45
N THR A 163 -16.85 10.99 -16.67
CA THR A 163 -17.35 10.39 -15.43
C THR A 163 -17.42 11.48 -14.36
N THR A 164 -18.59 11.66 -13.76
CA THR A 164 -18.83 12.70 -12.76
C THR A 164 -18.44 12.26 -11.34
N THR A 165 -18.04 10.99 -11.15
CA THR A 165 -17.71 10.43 -9.82
C THR A 165 -16.42 9.61 -9.83
N ASP A 166 -15.68 9.66 -8.72
CA ASP A 166 -14.45 8.88 -8.47
C ASP A 166 -14.74 7.40 -8.11
N ILE A 167 -16.00 7.02 -8.04
CA ILE A 167 -16.45 5.67 -7.70
C ILE A 167 -16.27 4.74 -8.91
N VAL A 168 -15.71 3.56 -8.68
CA VAL A 168 -15.47 2.55 -9.73
C VAL A 168 -16.79 1.87 -10.13
N CYS A 169 -17.01 1.67 -11.43
CA CYS A 169 -18.20 0.98 -11.93
C CYS A 169 -18.28 -0.48 -11.44
N LYS A 170 -19.44 -0.89 -10.95
CA LYS A 170 -19.67 -2.25 -10.45
C LYS A 170 -19.52 -3.31 -11.54
N HIS A 171 -20.03 -3.05 -12.75
CA HIS A 171 -19.90 -3.96 -13.89
C HIS A 171 -18.46 -4.08 -14.38
N PHE A 172 -17.64 -3.04 -14.19
CA PHE A 172 -16.21 -3.10 -14.50
C PHE A 172 -15.47 -4.01 -13.51
N ILE A 173 -15.77 -3.90 -12.22
CA ILE A 173 -15.22 -4.82 -11.20
C ILE A 173 -15.65 -6.27 -11.52
N GLU A 174 -16.92 -6.50 -11.86
CA GLU A 174 -17.44 -7.83 -12.22
C GLU A 174 -16.78 -8.40 -13.50
N ALA A 175 -16.57 -7.56 -14.52
CA ALA A 175 -15.91 -7.98 -15.76
C ALA A 175 -14.43 -8.35 -15.54
N ILE A 176 -13.76 -7.65 -14.63
CA ILE A 176 -12.39 -7.95 -14.24
C ILE A 176 -12.34 -9.20 -13.36
N GLU A 177 -13.25 -9.36 -12.40
CA GLU A 177 -13.35 -10.57 -11.57
C GLU A 177 -13.68 -11.82 -12.41
N THR A 178 -14.44 -11.66 -13.50
CA THR A 178 -14.77 -12.75 -14.43
C THR A 178 -13.77 -12.91 -15.59
N GLN A 179 -12.67 -12.14 -15.62
CA GLN A 179 -11.67 -12.12 -16.71
C GLN A 179 -12.25 -11.85 -18.11
N LYS A 180 -13.48 -11.34 -18.19
CA LYS A 180 -14.17 -10.98 -19.45
C LYS A 180 -13.82 -9.58 -19.94
N PHE A 181 -12.97 -8.87 -19.21
CA PHE A 181 -12.46 -7.57 -19.62
C PHE A 181 -11.45 -7.75 -20.75
N GLY A 182 -11.78 -7.26 -21.95
CA GLY A 182 -10.93 -7.35 -23.12
C GLY A 182 -11.18 -6.21 -24.10
N TRP A 183 -10.55 -6.27 -25.27
CA TRP A 183 -10.70 -5.24 -26.30
C TRP A 183 -12.14 -5.03 -26.78
N PHE A 184 -13.05 -5.98 -26.57
CA PHE A 184 -14.45 -5.86 -27.00
C PHE A 184 -15.43 -5.68 -25.83
N TRP A 185 -14.94 -5.42 -24.62
CA TRP A 185 -15.81 -5.23 -23.46
C TRP A 185 -16.38 -3.81 -23.41
N GLU A 186 -17.71 -3.70 -23.33
CA GLU A 186 -18.45 -2.46 -23.17
C GLU A 186 -19.28 -2.52 -21.88
N CYS A 187 -19.39 -1.39 -21.18
CA CYS A 187 -20.18 -1.35 -19.96
C CYS A 187 -21.68 -1.49 -20.30
N PRO A 188 -22.42 -2.41 -19.65
CA PRO A 188 -23.87 -2.53 -19.83
C PRO A 188 -24.65 -1.26 -19.49
N ASN A 189 -24.07 -0.36 -18.70
CA ASN A 189 -24.64 0.95 -18.36
C ASN A 189 -24.38 2.03 -19.44
N SER A 190 -24.05 1.60 -20.66
CA SER A 190 -23.76 2.43 -21.85
C SER A 190 -22.48 3.27 -21.77
N ASP A 191 -22.18 3.94 -22.89
CA ASP A 191 -21.04 4.86 -23.10
C ASP A 191 -21.06 6.09 -22.17
N ASN A 192 -22.17 6.33 -21.45
CA ASN A 192 -22.33 7.39 -20.45
C ASN A 192 -22.35 6.86 -19.01
N CYS A 193 -21.58 5.82 -18.71
CA CYS A 193 -21.46 5.37 -17.33
C CYS A 193 -20.94 6.51 -16.43
N GLN A 194 -21.71 6.82 -15.39
CA GLN A 194 -21.37 7.85 -14.39
C GLN A 194 -20.12 7.51 -13.56
N TYR A 195 -19.77 6.22 -13.53
CA TYR A 195 -18.73 5.63 -12.69
C TYR A 195 -17.45 5.36 -13.48
N ARG A 196 -16.31 5.42 -12.80
CA ARG A 196 -14.99 5.27 -13.40
C ARG A 196 -14.74 3.83 -13.87
N HIS A 197 -14.33 3.67 -15.15
CA HIS A 197 -13.91 2.39 -15.75
C HIS A 197 -12.39 2.18 -15.67
N ALA A 198 -11.82 2.46 -14.50
CA ALA A 198 -10.41 2.22 -14.22
C ALA A 198 -10.24 1.89 -12.74
N LEU A 199 -9.38 0.93 -12.43
CA LEU A 199 -9.02 0.60 -11.05
C LEU A 199 -8.16 1.74 -10.46
N PRO A 200 -8.45 2.21 -9.25
CA PRO A 200 -7.56 3.12 -8.53
C PRO A 200 -6.18 2.46 -8.32
N PRO A 201 -5.09 3.25 -8.34
CA PRO A 201 -3.76 2.71 -8.07
C PRO A 201 -3.75 2.04 -6.69
N GLY A 202 -3.38 0.76 -6.64
CA GLY A 202 -3.32 -0.04 -5.41
C GLY A 202 -4.58 -0.86 -5.07
N PHE A 203 -5.62 -0.87 -5.91
CA PHE A 203 -6.76 -1.76 -5.70
C PHE A 203 -6.41 -3.20 -6.07
N VAL A 204 -6.36 -4.09 -5.07
CA VAL A 204 -6.15 -5.53 -5.24
C VAL A 204 -7.49 -6.24 -5.37
N LEU A 205 -7.67 -7.06 -6.42
CA LEU A 205 -8.89 -7.84 -6.63
C LEU A 205 -9.13 -8.81 -5.47
N LYS A 206 -10.40 -9.12 -5.19
CA LYS A 206 -10.76 -10.08 -4.13
C LYS A 206 -10.15 -11.47 -4.36
N SER A 207 -10.07 -11.91 -5.61
CA SER A 207 -9.42 -13.18 -6.00
C SER A 207 -7.93 -13.17 -5.68
N GLN A 208 -7.23 -12.08 -6.04
CA GLN A 208 -5.80 -11.91 -5.75
C GLN A 208 -5.54 -11.80 -4.24
N LYS A 209 -6.38 -11.08 -3.49
CA LYS A 209 -6.25 -10.98 -2.03
C LYS A 209 -6.40 -12.35 -1.36
N LYS A 210 -7.39 -13.15 -1.79
CA LYS A 210 -7.55 -14.52 -1.29
C LYS A 210 -6.33 -15.38 -1.60
N ALA A 211 -5.79 -15.31 -2.81
CA ALA A 211 -4.58 -16.04 -3.18
C ALA A 211 -3.36 -15.61 -2.37
N LEU A 212 -3.18 -14.30 -2.10
CA LEU A 212 -2.10 -13.81 -1.24
C LEU A 212 -2.28 -14.22 0.22
N ASP A 213 -3.50 -14.19 0.74
CA ASP A 213 -3.82 -14.63 2.11
C ASP A 213 -3.63 -16.15 2.26
N GLU A 214 -3.99 -16.94 1.25
CA GLU A 214 -3.75 -18.39 1.20
C GLU A 214 -2.26 -18.71 1.08
N ALA A 215 -1.51 -17.97 0.25
CA ALA A 215 -0.06 -18.10 0.18
C ALA A 215 0.60 -17.69 1.50
N ALA A 216 0.11 -16.65 2.18
CA ALA A 216 0.61 -16.25 3.49
C ALA A 216 0.36 -17.33 4.55
N LYS A 217 -0.81 -17.98 4.52
CA LYS A 217 -1.13 -19.14 5.37
C LYS A 217 -0.32 -20.39 5.01
N ALA A 218 0.02 -20.59 3.74
CA ALA A 218 0.91 -21.68 3.34
C ALA A 218 2.36 -21.42 3.79
N ASN A 219 2.78 -20.15 3.86
CA ASN A 219 4.09 -19.74 4.34
C ASN A 219 4.20 -19.64 5.88
N THR A 220 3.10 -19.81 6.63
CA THR A 220 3.22 -20.05 8.06
C THR A 220 3.79 -21.45 8.24
N ILE A 221 5.10 -21.49 8.48
CA ILE A 221 5.87 -22.68 8.87
C ILE A 221 5.03 -23.52 9.83
N SER A 222 4.92 -24.82 9.55
CA SER A 222 4.17 -25.72 10.42
C SER A 222 4.79 -25.71 11.82
N LEU A 223 3.98 -25.99 12.85
CA LEU A 223 4.46 -25.97 14.23
C LEU A 223 5.68 -26.90 14.41
N GLU A 224 5.71 -28.00 13.68
CA GLU A 224 6.77 -29.00 13.66
C GLU A 224 8.07 -28.46 13.06
N GLU A 225 8.01 -27.80 11.90
CA GLU A 225 9.19 -27.21 11.26
C GLU A 225 9.76 -26.06 12.10
N PHE A 226 8.90 -25.27 12.76
CA PHE A 226 9.33 -24.27 13.74
C PHE A 226 10.04 -24.92 14.94
N LEU A 227 9.47 -26.00 15.50
CA LEU A 227 10.07 -26.73 16.62
C LEU A 227 11.40 -27.39 16.25
N GLU A 228 11.55 -27.91 15.03
CA GLU A 228 12.80 -28.50 14.54
C GLU A 228 13.91 -27.45 14.38
N VAL A 229 13.58 -26.27 13.85
CA VAL A 229 14.51 -25.14 13.75
C VAL A 229 14.94 -24.66 15.12
N GLU A 230 14.00 -24.49 16.06
CA GLU A 230 14.32 -24.09 17.43
C GLU A 230 15.13 -25.15 18.18
N ARG A 231 14.83 -26.44 17.97
CA ARG A 231 15.60 -27.56 18.55
C ARG A 231 17.04 -27.58 18.05
N HIS A 232 17.26 -27.34 16.76
CA HIS A 232 18.61 -27.23 16.20
C HIS A 232 19.36 -25.99 16.68
N LYS A 233 18.63 -24.91 17.01
CA LYS A 233 19.19 -23.67 17.57
C LYS A 233 19.58 -23.80 19.05
N LEU A 234 18.99 -24.73 19.78
CA LEU A 234 19.39 -25.03 21.17
C LEU A 234 20.76 -25.73 21.17
N GLY A 235 21.74 -25.09 21.82
CA GLY A 235 23.08 -25.65 21.99
C GLY A 235 23.13 -26.81 23.01
N SER A 236 24.32 -27.37 23.21
CA SER A 236 24.55 -28.54 24.09
C SER A 236 24.41 -28.29 25.60
N ASN A 237 24.27 -27.04 26.04
CA ASN A 237 24.13 -26.67 27.47
C ASN A 237 22.66 -26.67 27.91
N LEU A 238 22.04 -27.85 27.97
CA LEU A 238 20.64 -28.01 28.39
C LEU A 238 20.55 -28.32 29.89
N THR A 239 19.69 -27.59 30.60
CA THR A 239 19.31 -27.92 31.98
C THR A 239 18.38 -29.12 32.01
N PRO A 240 18.69 -30.19 32.77
CA PRO A 240 17.79 -31.33 32.92
C PRO A 240 16.50 -30.90 33.63
N VAL A 241 15.38 -31.45 33.18
CA VAL A 241 14.06 -31.20 33.76
C VAL A 241 13.89 -32.11 34.99
N THR A 242 14.29 -31.60 36.15
CA THR A 242 14.04 -32.20 37.46
C THR A 242 12.90 -31.44 38.15
N PRO A 243 12.24 -32.00 39.17
CA PRO A 243 11.16 -31.31 39.88
C PRO A 243 11.57 -29.92 40.40
N GLU A 244 12.81 -29.77 40.86
CA GLU A 244 13.36 -28.51 41.36
C GLU A 244 13.59 -27.48 40.26
N THR A 245 14.12 -27.89 39.10
CA THR A 245 14.33 -26.98 37.95
C THR A 245 13.01 -26.60 37.30
N PHE A 246 12.03 -27.52 37.26
CA PHE A 246 10.68 -27.25 36.78
C PHE A 246 9.92 -26.29 37.69
N ALA A 247 10.03 -26.42 39.01
CA ALA A 247 9.41 -25.47 39.95
C ALA A 247 9.93 -24.05 39.76
N LYS A 248 11.26 -23.87 39.62
CA LYS A 248 11.88 -22.57 39.31
C LYS A 248 11.41 -22.02 37.95
N TRP A 249 11.33 -22.87 36.93
CA TRP A 249 10.80 -22.49 35.62
C TRP A 249 9.34 -22.06 35.68
N LYS A 250 8.48 -22.82 36.38
CA LYS A 250 7.05 -22.54 36.53
C LYS A 250 6.83 -21.22 37.27
N GLN A 251 7.58 -20.98 38.35
CA GLN A 251 7.54 -19.70 39.06
C GLN A 251 7.98 -18.54 38.16
N THR A 252 9.05 -18.72 37.37
CA THR A 252 9.52 -17.69 36.42
C THR A 252 8.48 -17.41 35.33
N ARG A 253 7.83 -18.44 34.78
CA ARG A 253 6.75 -18.30 33.79
C ARG A 253 5.52 -17.63 34.35
N MET A 254 5.09 -18.00 35.56
CA MET A 254 3.93 -17.37 36.22
C MET A 254 4.22 -15.91 36.55
N ASN A 255 5.41 -15.59 37.07
CA ASN A 255 5.83 -14.21 37.32
C ASN A 255 5.90 -13.39 36.03
N LYS A 256 6.40 -13.98 34.94
CA LYS A 256 6.43 -13.33 33.61
C LYS A 256 5.02 -13.04 33.11
N LYS A 257 4.12 -14.02 33.19
CA LYS A 257 2.72 -13.84 32.79
C LYS A 257 2.03 -12.74 33.62
N GLN A 258 2.20 -12.78 34.95
CA GLN A 258 1.65 -11.75 35.83
C GLN A 258 2.22 -10.36 35.53
N ALA A 259 3.52 -10.26 35.24
CA ALA A 259 4.15 -9.00 34.85
C ALA A 259 3.64 -8.48 33.49
N GLU A 260 3.42 -9.36 32.52
CA GLU A 260 2.80 -9.00 31.22
C GLU A 260 1.36 -8.54 31.40
N ASP A 261 0.56 -9.24 32.20
CA ASP A 261 -0.83 -8.88 32.51
C ASP A 261 -0.90 -7.55 33.30
N GLU A 262 -0.01 -7.33 34.26
CA GLU A 262 0.10 -6.07 35.01
C GLU A 262 0.58 -4.92 34.12
N ALA A 263 1.51 -5.17 33.20
CA ALA A 263 1.94 -4.17 32.21
C ALA A 263 0.80 -3.80 31.26
N LEU A 264 0.04 -4.80 30.78
CA LEU A 264 -1.15 -4.57 29.97
C LEU A 264 -2.21 -3.77 30.75
N ARG A 265 -2.49 -4.14 32.01
CA ARG A 265 -3.39 -3.36 32.88
C ARG A 265 -2.90 -1.92 33.04
N LYS A 266 -1.63 -1.67 33.33
CA LYS A 266 -1.07 -0.31 33.43
C LYS A 266 -1.18 0.46 32.12
N THR A 267 -0.99 -0.18 30.97
CA THR A 267 -1.20 0.50 29.67
C THR A 267 -2.67 0.86 29.45
N LYS A 268 -3.60 0.00 29.86
CA LYS A 268 -5.03 0.28 29.85
C LYS A 268 -5.38 1.39 30.84
N ASP A 269 -4.79 1.42 32.03
CA ASP A 269 -4.94 2.50 33.02
C ASP A 269 -4.51 3.86 32.45
N VAL A 270 -3.37 3.90 31.75
CA VAL A 270 -2.88 5.13 31.13
C VAL A 270 -3.78 5.57 29.96
N GLN A 271 -4.25 4.63 29.14
CA GLN A 271 -5.18 4.92 28.04
C GLN A 271 -6.54 5.40 28.58
N HIS A 272 -7.00 4.81 29.68
CA HIS A 272 -8.22 5.20 30.36
C HIS A 272 -8.09 6.58 31.01
N ALA A 273 -7.00 6.84 31.75
CA ALA A 273 -6.71 8.15 32.35
C ALA A 273 -6.55 9.27 31.29
N ALA A 274 -6.13 8.91 30.07
CA ALA A 274 -6.07 9.82 28.93
C ALA A 274 -7.42 10.03 28.23
N GLY A 275 -8.53 9.48 28.77
CA GLY A 275 -9.89 9.63 28.23
C GLY A 275 -10.13 8.84 26.94
N LYS A 276 -9.27 7.87 26.61
CA LYS A 276 -9.30 7.12 25.36
C LYS A 276 -9.86 5.72 25.60
N ASN A 277 -11.15 5.65 25.91
CA ASN A 277 -11.92 4.42 26.09
C ASN A 277 -12.45 3.82 24.75
N THR A 278 -12.20 4.50 23.63
CA THR A 278 -12.66 4.10 22.29
C THR A 278 -11.82 2.93 21.77
N GLY A 279 -12.33 1.71 21.93
CA GLY A 279 -11.70 0.49 21.39
C GLY A 279 -11.64 -0.71 22.35
N MET A 280 -12.05 -0.55 23.61
CA MET A 280 -12.23 -1.69 24.53
C MET A 280 -13.57 -2.38 24.27
N SER A 281 -13.59 -3.72 24.28
CA SER A 281 -14.84 -4.50 24.21
C SER A 281 -15.66 -4.28 25.47
N GLY A 282 -16.99 -4.30 25.41
CA GLY A 282 -17.85 -4.15 26.60
C GLY A 282 -17.47 -5.09 27.75
N ARG A 283 -17.03 -6.33 27.43
CA ARG A 283 -16.50 -7.28 28.42
C ARG A 283 -15.20 -6.80 29.08
N ASP A 284 -14.33 -6.15 28.32
CA ASP A 284 -13.06 -5.61 28.81
C ASP A 284 -13.29 -4.39 29.71
N LEU A 285 -14.29 -3.55 29.42
CA LEU A 285 -14.68 -2.46 30.33
C LEU A 285 -15.23 -3.01 31.66
N PHE A 286 -16.10 -4.01 31.61
CA PHE A 286 -16.70 -4.61 32.81
C PHE A 286 -15.67 -5.34 33.69
N GLN A 287 -14.69 -6.00 33.08
CA GLN A 287 -13.59 -6.64 33.82
C GLN A 287 -12.55 -5.64 34.36
N TYR A 288 -12.47 -4.45 33.78
CA TYR A 288 -11.54 -3.40 34.16
C TYR A 288 -12.02 -2.64 35.41
N ASN A 289 -13.28 -2.20 35.41
CA ASN A 289 -13.91 -1.67 36.61
C ASN A 289 -15.43 -1.97 36.63
N PRO A 290 -15.86 -3.01 37.37
CA PRO A 290 -17.28 -3.35 37.52
C PRO A 290 -18.12 -2.23 38.13
N GLU A 291 -17.54 -1.42 39.02
CA GLU A 291 -18.24 -0.33 39.73
C GLU A 291 -18.67 0.81 38.79
N TRP A 292 -18.14 0.91 37.57
CA TRP A 292 -18.63 1.89 36.59
C TRP A 292 -19.97 1.51 35.95
N PHE A 293 -20.41 0.28 36.18
CA PHE A 293 -21.65 -0.28 35.65
C PHE A 293 -22.62 -0.65 36.79
N GLU A 294 -22.29 -0.28 38.02
CA GLU A 294 -23.25 -0.30 39.12
C GLU A 294 -24.04 1.01 39.03
N ASP A 295 -25.28 0.93 38.53
CA ASP A 295 -26.17 2.09 38.48
C ASP A 295 -26.54 2.50 39.91
N GLU A 296 -26.16 3.73 40.30
CA GLU A 296 -26.69 4.39 41.50
C GLU A 296 -28.15 4.78 41.24
N GLU A 297 -29.08 4.00 41.80
CA GLU A 297 -30.53 4.29 41.92
C GLU A 297 -31.26 4.65 40.61
N ASP A 298 -31.81 3.66 39.90
CA ASP A 298 -32.97 3.86 39.02
C ASP A 298 -34.20 3.15 39.60
N ASP A 299 -35.22 3.96 39.80
CA ASP A 299 -36.45 3.72 40.51
C ASP A 299 -37.55 3.24 39.57
N GLY A 300 -37.59 1.93 39.34
CA GLY A 300 -38.86 1.20 39.21
C GLY A 300 -39.59 1.22 37.86
N GLU A 301 -39.06 0.49 36.87
CA GLU A 301 -39.87 -0.07 35.78
C GLU A 301 -39.31 -1.43 35.32
N ASP A 302 -40.04 -2.52 35.59
CA ASP A 302 -39.92 -3.90 35.06
C ASP A 302 -38.49 -4.39 34.69
N ASP A 303 -37.72 -4.80 35.70
CA ASP A 303 -36.45 -5.51 35.51
C ASP A 303 -36.74 -6.89 34.86
N TRP A 304 -36.46 -7.02 33.55
CA TRP A 304 -36.50 -8.29 32.86
C TRP A 304 -35.52 -9.24 33.55
N ASP A 305 -36.04 -10.25 34.27
CA ASP A 305 -35.22 -11.28 34.93
C ASP A 305 -34.49 -12.13 33.87
N LEU A 306 -33.34 -11.62 33.42
CA LEU A 306 -32.45 -12.21 32.43
C LEU A 306 -31.93 -13.58 32.89
N ALA A 307 -31.88 -13.83 34.20
CA ALA A 307 -31.47 -15.13 34.75
C ALA A 307 -32.57 -16.18 34.53
N LYS A 308 -33.83 -15.81 34.75
CA LYS A 308 -34.98 -16.66 34.42
C LYS A 308 -35.07 -16.93 32.91
N TYR A 309 -34.94 -15.90 32.08
CA TYR A 309 -34.98 -16.05 30.62
C TYR A 309 -33.82 -16.91 30.08
N ARG A 310 -32.60 -16.76 30.64
CA ARG A 310 -31.45 -17.61 30.26
C ARG A 310 -31.69 -19.08 30.61
N ARG A 311 -32.22 -19.37 31.80
CA ARG A 311 -32.54 -20.74 32.21
C ARG A 311 -33.62 -21.36 31.31
N GLU A 312 -34.67 -20.60 30.99
CA GLU A 312 -35.74 -21.05 30.08
C GLU A 312 -35.21 -21.35 28.67
N GLN A 313 -34.31 -20.50 28.14
CA GLN A 313 -33.64 -20.74 26.86
C GLN A 313 -32.70 -21.94 26.87
N GLU A 314 -31.93 -22.13 27.95
CA GLU A 314 -31.05 -23.30 28.11
C GLU A 314 -31.89 -24.59 28.16
N GLU A 315 -32.98 -24.60 28.93
CA GLU A 315 -33.92 -25.72 28.99
C GLU A 315 -34.59 -26.00 27.64
N GLU A 316 -35.03 -24.97 26.91
CA GLU A 316 -35.61 -25.12 25.57
C GLU A 316 -34.57 -25.68 24.58
N SER A 317 -33.33 -25.20 24.62
CA SER A 317 -32.25 -25.69 23.76
C SER A 317 -31.90 -27.15 24.05
N LEU A 318 -31.88 -27.55 25.33
CA LEU A 318 -31.65 -28.93 25.75
C LEU A 318 -32.81 -29.83 25.32
N ALA A 319 -34.06 -29.38 25.44
CA ALA A 319 -35.22 -30.14 24.99
C ALA A 319 -35.25 -30.33 23.46
N VAL A 320 -34.79 -29.33 22.69
CA VAL A 320 -34.64 -29.45 21.23
C VAL A 320 -33.53 -30.43 20.89
N GLU A 321 -32.39 -30.38 21.58
CA GLU A 321 -31.28 -31.31 21.37
C GLU A 321 -31.66 -32.74 21.78
N GLU A 322 -32.39 -32.91 22.88
CA GLU A 322 -32.89 -34.21 23.33
C GLU A 322 -33.88 -34.81 22.32
N LYS A 323 -34.79 -34.00 21.75
CA LYS A 323 -35.65 -34.42 20.64
C LYS A 323 -34.85 -34.81 19.41
N ARG A 324 -33.84 -34.01 19.03
CA ARG A 324 -32.95 -34.30 17.91
C ARG A 324 -32.19 -35.61 18.12
N VAL A 325 -31.70 -35.86 19.32
CA VAL A 325 -31.01 -37.10 19.71
C VAL A 325 -31.99 -38.29 19.73
N ALA A 326 -33.22 -38.12 20.22
CA ALA A 326 -34.24 -39.16 20.20
C ALA A 326 -34.68 -39.54 18.77
N ASP A 327 -34.87 -38.55 17.90
CA ASP A 327 -35.20 -38.77 16.48
C ASP A 327 -34.07 -39.48 15.74
N LEU A 328 -32.81 -39.16 16.04
CA LEU A 328 -31.64 -39.86 15.51
C LEU A 328 -31.51 -41.29 16.05
N ALA A 329 -31.82 -41.51 17.34
CA ALA A 329 -31.77 -42.83 17.97
C ALA A 329 -32.85 -43.78 17.44
N LEU A 330 -34.00 -43.26 17.01
CA LEU A 330 -35.06 -44.05 16.36
C LEU A 330 -34.71 -44.41 14.91
N HIS A 331 -33.87 -43.63 14.23
CA HIS A 331 -33.45 -43.89 12.85
C HIS A 331 -32.38 -44.98 12.73
N ASP A 332 -31.55 -45.18 13.78
CA ASP A 332 -30.52 -46.24 13.83
C ASP A 332 -31.11 -47.64 14.16
N GLY A 333 -32.37 -47.73 14.59
CA GLY A 333 -33.02 -48.99 14.98
C GLY A 333 -33.65 -49.79 13.83
N GLU A 334 -33.76 -49.23 12.63
CA GLU A 334 -34.54 -49.83 11.52
C GLU A 334 -33.68 -50.61 10.49
N TYR A 335 -32.35 -50.69 10.69
CA TYR A 335 -31.41 -51.29 9.72
C TYR A 335 -30.83 -52.66 10.13
N HIS A 336 -31.52 -53.47 10.95
CA HIS A 336 -30.97 -54.79 11.30
C HIS A 336 -31.95 -55.98 11.45
N GLU A 337 -33.05 -56.01 10.70
CA GLU A 337 -33.79 -57.26 10.47
C GLU A 337 -34.23 -57.33 9.00
N ASN A 338 -33.43 -57.98 8.16
CA ASN A 338 -33.82 -58.72 6.93
C ASN A 338 -32.56 -59.07 6.13
N GLY A 339 -31.93 -60.21 6.44
CA GLY A 339 -30.77 -60.68 5.69
C GLY A 339 -30.03 -61.86 6.30
N ALA A 340 -30.70 -63.00 6.45
CA ALA A 340 -30.05 -64.31 6.51
C ALA A 340 -30.97 -65.37 5.89
#